data_AF-A0A7S1M5P8-F1
#
_entry.id   AF-A0A7S1M5P8-F1
#
_cell.length_a   1.000
_cell.length_b   1.000
_cell.length_c   1.000
_cell.angle_alpha   90.00
_cell.angle_beta   90.00
_cell.angle_gamma   90.00
#
_symmetry.space_group_name_H-M   'P 1'
#
loop_
_entity.id
_entity.type
_entity.pdbx_description
1 polymer ?
#
loop_
_entity_poly.entity_id
_entity_poly.type
_entity_poly.pdbx_seq_one_letter_code
_entity_poly.pdbx_strand_id
1 'polypeptide(L)'
;MALRVLSLPIAFVTLACAPLGVTALRRHGCHNGAHKKAHLQCLVPSRVQKPPPAADAKGDIRTASPGCDRRRDLTDYMSTTALPLNRTLWEWQGTRYQFLPNRSDFERALRPAGYDGARLRLRKFMLKLVAGEAVSVSVLGGSMTHGGPEIDNRPWPLAFEEHARSLGHNLMVHNLAKSATGSEYAVSHLLESPMLRSADLIIIDTSINDWADWFRGDGRGSKGGSTDSYDLLVQELIGFPHSPAV
;
A
#
# COMPACT_ATOMS: atom_id res chain seq x y z
N MET A 1 -51.70 2.67 35.82
CA MET A 1 -51.81 2.54 34.35
C MET A 1 -50.50 1.93 33.86
N ALA A 2 -50.50 0.63 33.58
CA ALA A 2 -49.29 -0.16 33.33
C ALA A 2 -48.97 -0.20 31.83
N LEU A 3 -47.74 0.13 31.44
CA LEU A 3 -47.24 -0.08 30.08
C LEU A 3 -46.33 -1.32 30.07
N ARG A 4 -46.81 -2.38 29.41
CA ARG A 4 -46.04 -3.57 29.04
C ARG A 4 -45.13 -3.23 27.86
N VAL A 5 -43.84 -3.49 27.97
CA VAL A 5 -42.93 -3.59 26.81
C VAL A 5 -42.65 -5.06 26.58
N LEU A 6 -43.06 -5.55 25.41
CA LEU A 6 -42.86 -6.91 24.93
C LEU A 6 -41.41 -7.08 24.49
N SER A 7 -40.72 -8.05 25.08
CA SER A 7 -39.42 -8.55 24.62
C SER A 7 -39.62 -9.55 23.48
N LEU A 8 -38.87 -9.36 22.38
CA LEU A 8 -38.72 -10.35 21.31
C LEU A 8 -37.38 -11.08 21.50
N PRO A 9 -37.32 -12.42 21.32
CA PRO A 9 -36.06 -13.14 21.38
C PRO A 9 -35.31 -13.06 20.04
N ILE A 10 -34.06 -12.60 20.10
CA ILE A 10 -33.08 -12.71 19.00
C ILE A 10 -32.49 -14.12 19.06
N ALA A 11 -32.80 -14.94 18.05
CA ALA A 11 -32.16 -16.25 17.87
C ALA A 11 -30.76 -16.05 17.27
N PHE A 12 -29.73 -16.41 18.04
CA PHE A 12 -28.36 -16.54 17.54
C PHE A 12 -28.24 -17.86 16.76
N VAL A 13 -28.00 -17.78 15.45
CA VAL A 13 -27.54 -18.91 14.64
C VAL A 13 -26.02 -18.95 14.76
N THR A 14 -25.49 -19.88 15.54
CA THR A 14 -24.07 -20.22 15.61
C THR A 14 -23.68 -21.07 14.40
N LEU A 15 -22.99 -20.48 13.43
CA LEU A 15 -22.30 -21.24 12.40
C LEU A 15 -20.94 -21.70 12.95
N ALA A 16 -20.84 -22.99 13.28
CA ALA A 16 -19.60 -23.62 13.71
C ALA A 16 -18.67 -23.83 12.50
N CYS A 17 -17.60 -23.04 12.40
CA CYS A 17 -16.46 -23.37 11.55
C CYS A 17 -15.53 -24.32 12.31
N ALA A 18 -15.41 -25.55 11.82
CA ALA A 18 -14.42 -26.51 12.29
C ALA A 18 -13.00 -26.09 11.84
N PRO A 19 -11.98 -26.07 12.72
CA PRO A 19 -10.60 -25.90 12.28
C PRO A 19 -10.05 -27.24 11.77
N LEU A 20 -9.64 -27.25 10.50
CA LEU A 20 -8.77 -28.29 9.93
C LEU A 20 -7.39 -28.19 10.60
N GLY A 21 -6.97 -29.30 11.20
CA GLY A 21 -5.71 -29.42 11.91
C GLY A 21 -4.50 -29.21 11.00
N VAL A 22 -3.57 -28.36 11.43
CA VAL A 22 -2.22 -28.30 10.88
C VAL A 22 -1.28 -29.01 11.83
N THR A 23 -0.80 -30.14 11.35
CA THR A 23 0.17 -31.01 12.01
C THR A 23 1.50 -30.29 12.18
N ALA A 24 2.08 -30.47 13.37
CA ALA A 24 3.35 -29.92 13.81
C ALA A 24 4.54 -30.30 12.89
N LEU A 25 5.42 -29.34 12.65
CA LEU A 25 6.80 -29.60 12.24
C LEU A 25 7.74 -29.00 13.28
N ARG A 26 8.28 -29.90 14.12
CA ARG A 26 9.42 -29.66 15.00
C ARG A 26 10.60 -29.09 14.20
N ARG A 27 11.23 -28.04 14.70
CA ARG A 27 12.63 -27.74 14.39
C ARG A 27 13.47 -27.86 15.66
N HIS A 28 14.40 -28.81 15.62
CA HIS A 28 15.53 -28.88 16.53
C HIS A 28 16.39 -27.63 16.37
N GLY A 29 16.84 -27.08 17.50
CA GLY A 29 17.90 -26.07 17.53
C GLY A 29 19.27 -26.68 17.22
N CYS A 30 20.20 -25.83 16.81
CA CYS A 30 21.64 -25.95 17.08
C CYS A 30 22.34 -24.60 16.87
N HIS A 31 23.47 -24.47 17.57
CA HIS A 31 24.20 -23.27 17.98
C HIS A 31 24.96 -22.48 16.90
N ASN A 32 25.18 -21.20 17.25
CA ASN A 32 26.36 -20.32 17.12
C ASN A 32 27.41 -20.56 16.01
N GLY A 33 27.78 -19.48 15.32
CA GLY A 33 29.19 -19.21 15.00
C GLY A 33 29.49 -18.51 13.67
N ALA A 34 30.13 -17.35 13.80
CA ALA A 34 31.11 -16.75 12.89
C ALA A 34 30.64 -15.99 11.63
N HIS A 35 30.94 -14.68 11.66
CA HIS A 35 31.04 -13.77 10.54
C HIS A 35 31.94 -14.31 9.42
N LYS A 36 31.40 -14.44 8.20
CA LYS A 36 32.16 -14.37 6.95
C LYS A 36 31.36 -13.63 5.88
N LYS A 37 31.99 -12.64 5.25
CA LYS A 37 31.49 -11.89 4.10
C LYS A 37 31.15 -12.87 2.97
N ALA A 38 29.89 -12.88 2.53
CA ALA A 38 29.46 -13.68 1.39
C ALA A 38 29.56 -12.85 0.11
N HIS A 39 30.55 -13.17 -0.72
CA HIS A 39 30.46 -12.92 -2.16
C HIS A 39 29.40 -13.88 -2.73
N LEU A 40 28.30 -13.33 -3.24
CA LEU A 40 27.31 -14.07 -4.02
C LEU A 40 27.90 -14.41 -5.39
N GLN A 41 28.58 -15.56 -5.48
CA GLN A 41 28.79 -16.26 -6.75
C GLN A 41 27.56 -17.15 -6.99
N CYS A 42 26.91 -16.96 -8.14
CA CYS A 42 25.85 -17.83 -8.61
C CYS A 42 26.43 -19.23 -8.87
N LEU A 43 26.19 -20.15 -7.92
CA LEU A 43 26.42 -21.57 -8.14
C LEU A 43 25.33 -22.11 -9.06
N VAL A 44 25.69 -22.31 -10.33
CA VAL A 44 24.92 -23.12 -11.27
C VAL A 44 25.05 -24.58 -10.83
N PRO A 45 23.96 -25.32 -10.60
CA PRO A 45 24.08 -26.74 -10.26
C PRO A 45 24.64 -27.52 -11.45
N SER A 46 25.77 -28.19 -11.23
CA SER A 46 26.38 -29.12 -12.17
C SER A 46 25.37 -30.22 -12.55
N ARG A 47 25.00 -30.25 -13.84
CA ARG A 47 24.24 -31.34 -14.44
C ARG A 47 25.02 -32.64 -14.29
N VAL A 48 24.40 -33.64 -13.66
CA VAL A 48 24.77 -35.05 -13.80
C VAL A 48 24.64 -35.41 -15.29
N GLN A 49 25.76 -35.73 -15.93
CA GLN A 49 25.78 -36.26 -17.30
C GLN A 49 25.24 -37.69 -17.30
N LYS A 50 24.07 -37.88 -17.92
CA LYS A 50 23.54 -39.21 -18.25
C LYS A 50 24.15 -39.64 -19.61
N PRO A 51 24.62 -40.89 -19.76
CA PRO A 51 25.16 -41.36 -21.04
C PRO A 51 24.06 -41.39 -22.12
N PRO A 52 24.44 -41.21 -23.40
CA PRO A 52 23.49 -41.12 -24.51
C PRO A 52 22.87 -42.51 -24.81
N PRO A 53 21.55 -42.61 -24.99
CA PRO A 53 20.96 -43.77 -25.64
C PRO A 53 21.15 -43.68 -27.16
N ALA A 54 21.31 -44.85 -27.77
CA ALA A 54 21.45 -45.05 -29.20
C ALA A 54 20.27 -44.46 -29.99
N ALA A 55 20.59 -43.94 -31.16
CA ALA A 55 19.64 -43.39 -32.12
C ALA A 55 18.65 -44.45 -32.59
N ASP A 56 17.36 -44.12 -32.62
CA ASP A 56 16.45 -44.58 -33.67
C ASP A 56 15.16 -43.75 -33.77
N ALA A 57 14.80 -43.53 -35.04
CA ALA A 57 13.47 -43.31 -35.61
C ALA A 57 12.55 -42.15 -35.13
N LYS A 58 12.38 -41.20 -36.06
CA LYS A 58 11.17 -40.44 -36.44
C LYS A 58 9.90 -40.66 -35.56
N GLY A 59 9.44 -39.58 -34.95
CA GLY A 59 8.09 -39.47 -34.39
C GLY A 59 7.78 -38.04 -33.97
N ASP A 60 7.17 -37.27 -34.87
CA ASP A 60 6.59 -35.95 -34.60
C ASP A 60 5.32 -36.09 -33.74
N ILE A 61 5.41 -35.76 -32.45
CA ILE A 61 4.25 -35.38 -31.63
C ILE A 61 4.66 -34.22 -30.73
N ARG A 62 4.43 -32.99 -31.22
CA ARG A 62 4.42 -31.78 -30.39
C ARG A 62 3.13 -31.75 -29.58
N THR A 63 3.11 -32.41 -28.43
CA THR A 63 2.11 -32.12 -27.40
C THR A 63 2.56 -30.85 -26.67
N ALA A 64 1.90 -29.74 -26.99
CA ALA A 64 2.04 -28.51 -26.22
C ALA A 64 1.64 -28.80 -24.76
N SER A 65 2.58 -28.61 -23.83
CA SER A 65 2.24 -28.55 -22.40
C SER A 65 1.19 -27.46 -22.20
N PRO A 66 0.16 -27.67 -21.35
CA PRO A 66 -0.77 -26.61 -21.00
C PRO A 66 0.03 -25.54 -20.27
N GLY A 67 0.34 -24.47 -21.00
CA GLY A 67 1.03 -23.31 -20.49
C GLY A 67 0.28 -22.78 -19.28
N CYS A 68 1.04 -22.49 -18.23
CA CYS A 68 0.58 -21.77 -17.05
C CYS A 68 0.26 -20.32 -17.47
N ASP A 69 -0.88 -20.14 -18.14
CA ASP A 69 -1.32 -18.88 -18.72
C ASP A 69 -2.08 -18.05 -17.68
N ARG A 70 -1.39 -17.74 -16.58
CA ARG A 70 -1.90 -16.87 -15.50
C ARG A 70 -1.00 -15.65 -15.26
N ARG A 71 -0.38 -15.13 -16.32
CA ARG A 71 -0.06 -13.69 -16.36
C ARG A 71 -1.26 -12.98 -16.98
N ARG A 72 -2.36 -12.90 -16.23
CA ARG A 72 -3.25 -11.75 -16.46
C ARG A 72 -2.42 -10.54 -16.07
N ASP A 73 -2.12 -9.72 -17.06
CA ASP A 73 -1.36 -8.50 -16.83
C ASP A 73 -2.14 -7.64 -15.84
N LEU A 74 -1.46 -7.06 -14.86
CA LEU A 74 -2.11 -6.21 -13.85
C LEU A 74 -2.86 -5.06 -14.55
N THR A 75 -2.34 -4.65 -15.71
CA THR A 75 -2.91 -3.69 -16.65
C THR A 75 -4.31 -4.09 -17.14
N ASP A 76 -4.59 -5.37 -17.40
CA ASP A 76 -5.91 -5.87 -17.82
C ASP A 76 -6.91 -5.89 -16.66
N TYR A 77 -6.45 -6.16 -15.45
CA TYR A 77 -7.30 -6.12 -14.26
C TYR A 77 -7.75 -4.68 -13.94
N MET A 78 -6.84 -3.71 -14.09
CA MET A 78 -7.14 -2.29 -13.88
C MET A 78 -7.92 -1.64 -15.03
N SER A 79 -7.87 -2.19 -16.26
CA SER A 79 -8.58 -1.61 -17.42
C SER A 79 -10.02 -2.09 -17.59
N THR A 80 -10.36 -3.28 -17.08
CA THR A 80 -11.68 -3.90 -17.26
C THR A 80 -12.66 -3.60 -16.13
N THR A 81 -12.16 -3.23 -14.95
CA THR A 81 -12.98 -2.65 -13.89
C THR A 81 -13.05 -1.15 -14.10
N ALA A 82 -13.97 -0.71 -14.98
CA ALA A 82 -14.44 0.66 -14.92
C ALA A 82 -15.01 0.86 -13.52
N LEU A 83 -14.21 1.43 -12.62
CA LEU A 83 -14.67 1.80 -11.29
C LEU A 83 -15.92 2.65 -11.53
N PRO A 84 -17.09 2.27 -10.98
CA PRO A 84 -18.23 3.17 -10.98
C PRO A 84 -17.83 4.31 -10.05
N LEU A 85 -17.10 5.28 -10.59
CA LEU A 85 -16.79 6.54 -9.97
C LEU A 85 -18.13 7.26 -9.88
N ASN A 86 -18.90 6.91 -8.86
CA ASN A 86 -20.18 7.53 -8.60
C ASN A 86 -19.89 9.00 -8.39
N ARG A 87 -20.48 9.83 -9.26
CA ARG A 87 -20.22 11.27 -9.38
C ARG A 87 -20.41 12.02 -8.06
N THR A 88 -21.16 11.42 -7.13
CA THR A 88 -21.54 11.97 -5.83
C THR A 88 -20.42 12.00 -4.80
N LEU A 89 -19.32 11.27 -4.97
CA LEU A 89 -18.23 11.25 -3.97
C LEU A 89 -17.32 12.48 -4.02
N TRP A 90 -17.43 13.32 -5.06
CA TRP A 90 -16.49 14.41 -5.36
C TRP A 90 -17.12 15.81 -5.43
N GLU A 91 -18.35 15.99 -4.93
CA GLU A 91 -18.91 17.33 -4.72
C GLU A 91 -18.28 18.00 -3.49
N TRP A 92 -16.96 18.13 -3.50
CA TRP A 92 -16.23 18.94 -2.54
C TRP A 92 -16.50 20.42 -2.87
N GLN A 93 -17.33 21.05 -2.03
CA GLN A 93 -17.47 22.50 -1.87
C GLN A 93 -17.71 23.34 -3.15
N GLY A 94 -18.60 22.92 -4.05
CA GLY A 94 -19.18 23.81 -5.07
C GLY A 94 -18.20 24.38 -6.11
N THR A 95 -16.93 23.98 -6.08
CA THR A 95 -15.96 24.32 -7.11
C THR A 95 -15.95 23.22 -8.15
N ARG A 96 -16.24 23.56 -9.40
CA ARG A 96 -16.20 22.65 -10.56
C ARG A 96 -14.76 22.30 -10.94
N TYR A 97 -13.92 21.88 -9.99
CA TYR A 97 -12.64 21.28 -10.34
C TYR A 97 -12.89 19.84 -10.79
N GLN A 98 -13.15 19.67 -12.09
CA GLN A 98 -13.06 18.36 -12.74
C GLN A 98 -11.58 18.00 -12.88
N PHE A 99 -10.94 17.66 -11.75
CA PHE A 99 -9.67 16.95 -11.78
C PHE A 99 -9.97 15.45 -11.95
N LEU A 100 -10.60 15.09 -13.07
CA LEU A 100 -10.67 13.68 -13.46
C LEU A 100 -9.32 13.36 -14.10
N PRO A 101 -8.44 12.59 -13.44
CA PRO A 101 -7.17 12.20 -14.04
C PRO A 101 -7.46 11.54 -15.39
N ASN A 102 -6.80 12.03 -16.45
CA ASN A 102 -6.91 11.42 -17.75
C ASN A 102 -5.94 10.22 -17.84
N ARG A 103 -6.03 9.46 -18.94
CA ARG A 103 -5.16 8.29 -19.14
C ARG A 103 -3.66 8.62 -19.01
N SER A 104 -3.21 9.78 -19.49
CA SER A 104 -1.79 10.17 -19.39
C SER A 104 -1.37 10.48 -17.95
N ASP A 105 -2.29 10.97 -17.11
CA ASP A 105 -2.04 11.16 -15.68
C ASP A 105 -1.83 9.81 -14.98
N PHE A 106 -2.66 8.82 -15.31
CA PHE A 106 -2.47 7.45 -14.83
C PHE A 106 -1.18 6.82 -15.33
N GLU A 107 -0.87 6.93 -16.63
CA GLU A 107 0.36 6.37 -17.20
C GLU A 107 1.62 7.01 -16.58
N ARG A 108 1.58 8.31 -16.28
CA ARG A 108 2.64 9.03 -15.57
C ARG A 108 2.76 8.57 -14.11
N ALA A 109 1.65 8.39 -13.41
CA ALA A 109 1.64 7.85 -12.04
C ALA A 109 2.21 6.42 -11.98
N LEU A 110 1.99 5.61 -13.03
CA LEU A 110 2.54 4.25 -13.15
C LEU A 110 4.02 4.21 -13.59
N ARG A 111 4.60 5.36 -13.96
CA ARG A 111 5.99 5.51 -14.39
C ARG A 111 6.67 6.65 -13.62
N PRO A 112 6.87 6.49 -12.30
CA PRO A 112 7.53 7.52 -11.51
C PRO A 112 8.94 7.78 -12.07
N ALA A 113 9.22 9.04 -12.38
CA ALA A 113 10.44 9.45 -13.08
C ALA A 113 11.69 9.08 -12.27
N GLY A 114 12.41 8.04 -12.68
CA GLY A 114 13.68 7.63 -12.05
C GLY A 114 13.56 6.79 -10.77
N TYR A 115 12.35 6.37 -10.36
CA TYR A 115 12.13 5.65 -9.10
C TYR A 115 11.49 4.26 -9.30
N ASP A 116 12.18 3.36 -10.01
CA ASP A 116 11.73 1.97 -10.19
C ASP A 116 11.48 1.24 -8.84
N GLY A 117 12.25 1.59 -7.80
CA GLY A 117 12.06 1.08 -6.45
C GLY A 117 10.68 1.42 -5.87
N ALA A 118 10.21 2.66 -6.06
CA ALA A 118 8.89 3.09 -5.60
C ALA A 118 7.78 2.30 -6.31
N ARG A 119 7.92 2.09 -7.62
CA ARG A 119 6.97 1.28 -8.41
C ARG A 119 6.88 -0.16 -7.92
N LEU A 120 8.02 -0.79 -7.57
CA LEU A 120 8.03 -2.16 -7.04
C LEU A 120 7.32 -2.27 -5.69
N ARG A 121 7.50 -1.28 -4.80
CA ARG A 121 6.84 -1.24 -3.49
C ARG A 121 5.34 -1.02 -3.63
N LEU A 122 4.92 -0.09 -4.50
CA LEU A 122 3.51 0.11 -4.81
C LEU A 122 2.86 -1.14 -5.40
N ARG A 123 3.54 -1.81 -6.34
CA ARG A 123 3.07 -3.09 -6.88
C ARG A 123 2.90 -4.15 -5.80
N LYS A 124 3.84 -4.27 -4.87
CA LYS A 124 3.75 -5.19 -3.73
C LYS A 124 2.54 -4.88 -2.86
N PHE A 125 2.30 -3.61 -2.52
CA PHE A 125 1.11 -3.17 -1.80
C PHE A 125 -0.18 -3.57 -2.52
N MET A 126 -0.29 -3.26 -3.82
CA MET A 126 -1.47 -3.59 -4.63
C MET A 126 -1.73 -5.11 -4.69
N LEU A 127 -0.68 -5.92 -4.76
CA LEU A 127 -0.81 -7.38 -4.74
C LEU A 127 -1.38 -7.87 -3.39
N LYS A 128 -0.91 -7.33 -2.26
CA LYS A 128 -1.48 -7.64 -0.93
C LYS A 128 -2.97 -7.26 -0.86
N LEU A 129 -3.30 -6.06 -1.33
CA LEU A 129 -4.66 -5.52 -1.33
C LEU A 129 -5.62 -6.39 -2.15
N VAL A 130 -5.22 -6.81 -3.35
CA VAL A 130 -6.01 -7.69 -4.24
C VAL A 130 -6.09 -9.13 -3.69
N ALA A 131 -5.07 -9.58 -2.97
CA ALA A 131 -5.09 -10.88 -2.29
C ALA A 131 -6.02 -10.91 -1.06
N GLY A 132 -6.60 -9.77 -0.66
CA GLY A 132 -7.45 -9.65 0.53
C GLY A 132 -6.66 -9.66 1.84
N GLU A 133 -5.34 -9.49 1.79
CA GLU A 133 -4.52 -9.35 2.99
C GLU A 133 -4.89 -8.06 3.74
N ALA A 134 -4.78 -8.08 5.07
CA ALA A 134 -4.87 -6.86 5.86
C ALA A 134 -3.69 -5.94 5.50
N VAL A 135 -3.99 -4.73 5.04
CA VAL A 135 -2.99 -3.71 4.74
C VAL A 135 -3.25 -2.42 5.50
N SER A 136 -2.18 -1.74 5.89
CA SER A 136 -2.22 -0.46 6.59
C SER A 136 -1.71 0.67 5.69
N VAL A 137 -2.42 1.80 5.72
CA VAL A 137 -2.05 3.04 5.03
C VAL A 137 -1.86 4.13 6.08
N SER A 138 -0.72 4.79 6.08
CA SER A 138 -0.49 5.97 6.93
C SER A 138 -0.49 7.22 6.07
N VAL A 139 -1.25 8.24 6.46
CA VAL A 139 -1.35 9.50 5.72
C VAL A 139 -0.75 10.62 6.55
N LEU A 140 0.25 11.28 5.98
CA LEU A 140 0.89 12.47 6.51
C LEU A 140 0.33 13.69 5.78
N GLY A 141 0.08 14.79 6.48
CA GLY A 141 -0.38 15.99 5.80
C GLY A 141 -0.77 17.13 6.72
N GLY A 142 -1.28 18.18 6.09
CA GLY A 142 -1.70 19.41 6.74
C GLY A 142 -3.17 19.45 7.15
N SER A 143 -3.76 20.65 7.16
CA SER A 143 -5.15 20.87 7.58
C SER A 143 -6.18 20.23 6.64
N MET A 144 -5.92 20.20 5.33
CA MET A 144 -6.83 19.55 4.36
C MET A 144 -6.92 18.04 4.59
N THR A 145 -5.80 17.42 4.95
CA THR A 145 -5.67 15.99 5.25
C THR A 145 -6.20 15.64 6.63
N HIS A 146 -5.88 16.46 7.63
CA HIS A 146 -6.37 16.32 9.00
C HIS A 146 -7.90 16.41 9.06
N GLY A 147 -8.48 17.25 8.20
CA GLY A 147 -9.86 17.66 8.26
C GLY A 147 -10.05 18.88 9.17
N GLY A 148 -11.23 19.48 9.07
CA GLY A 148 -11.63 20.60 9.91
C GLY A 148 -13.05 20.39 10.44
N PRO A 149 -13.44 21.15 11.48
CA PRO A 149 -14.78 21.06 12.05
C PRO A 149 -15.89 21.40 11.03
N GLU A 150 -15.56 22.14 9.97
CA GLU A 150 -16.48 22.51 8.89
C GLU A 150 -16.70 21.40 7.86
N ILE A 151 -15.85 20.36 7.81
CA ILE A 151 -15.93 19.26 6.85
C ILE A 151 -16.50 18.03 7.57
N ASP A 152 -17.79 18.06 7.94
CA ASP A 152 -18.63 16.95 8.43
C ASP A 152 -17.96 15.86 9.31
N ASN A 153 -16.90 16.21 10.05
CA ASN A 153 -15.98 15.26 10.70
C ASN A 153 -15.49 14.09 9.81
N ARG A 154 -15.47 14.23 8.48
CA ARG A 154 -15.09 13.16 7.55
C ARG A 154 -13.89 13.56 6.69
N PRO A 155 -12.67 13.58 7.26
CA PRO A 155 -11.47 13.87 6.50
C PRO A 155 -11.27 12.85 5.37
N TRP A 156 -10.66 13.28 4.26
CA TRP A 156 -10.54 12.45 3.07
C TRP A 156 -9.86 11.09 3.32
N PRO A 157 -8.89 10.91 4.25
CA PRO A 157 -8.30 9.61 4.53
C PRO A 157 -9.33 8.59 5.05
N LEU A 158 -10.31 9.03 5.85
CA LEU A 158 -11.40 8.15 6.31
C LEU A 158 -12.38 7.83 5.19
N ALA A 159 -12.72 8.82 4.35
CA ALA A 159 -13.54 8.57 3.17
C ALA A 159 -12.87 7.57 2.21
N PHE A 160 -11.54 7.64 2.06
CA PHE A 160 -10.75 6.68 1.30
C PHE A 160 -10.81 5.28 1.91
N GLU A 161 -10.66 5.15 3.23
CA GLU A 161 -10.80 3.87 3.96
C GLU A 161 -12.18 3.24 3.74
N GLU A 162 -13.24 4.01 3.95
CA GLU A 162 -14.61 3.57 3.78
C GLU A 162 -14.90 3.14 2.34
N HIS A 163 -14.41 3.90 1.37
CA HIS A 163 -14.54 3.53 -0.04
C HIS A 163 -13.82 2.22 -0.35
N ALA A 164 -12.58 2.05 0.08
CA ALA A 164 -11.83 0.81 -0.10
C ALA A 164 -12.55 -0.40 0.53
N ARG A 165 -13.10 -0.24 1.75
CA ARG A 165 -13.90 -1.28 2.42
C ARG A 165 -15.19 -1.59 1.67
N SER A 166 -15.86 -0.60 1.10
CA SER A 166 -17.06 -0.80 0.29
C SER A 166 -16.82 -1.64 -0.97
N LEU A 167 -15.57 -1.65 -1.46
CA LEU A 167 -15.10 -2.49 -2.56
C LEU A 167 -14.62 -3.88 -2.11
N GLY A 168 -14.73 -4.21 -0.82
CA GLY A 168 -14.33 -5.50 -0.25
C GLY A 168 -12.85 -5.59 0.14
N HIS A 169 -12.11 -4.48 0.19
CA HIS A 169 -10.71 -4.49 0.60
C HIS A 169 -10.53 -4.44 2.12
N ASN A 170 -9.57 -5.23 2.63
CA ASN A 170 -9.18 -5.23 4.03
C ASN A 170 -8.10 -4.17 4.30
N LEU A 171 -8.52 -2.91 4.29
CA LEU A 171 -7.65 -1.74 4.41
C LEU A 171 -7.94 -0.98 5.70
N MET A 172 -6.87 -0.54 6.38
CA MET A 172 -6.93 0.35 7.53
C MET A 172 -6.14 1.63 7.25
N VAL A 173 -6.73 2.80 7.56
CA VAL A 173 -6.07 4.11 7.38
C VAL A 173 -5.73 4.75 8.72
N HIS A 174 -4.48 5.19 8.87
CA HIS A 174 -4.01 6.03 9.97
C HIS A 174 -3.83 7.46 9.49
N ASN A 175 -4.77 8.35 9.84
CA ASN A 175 -4.60 9.78 9.57
C ASN A 175 -3.68 10.40 10.62
N LEU A 176 -2.41 10.58 10.27
CA LEU A 176 -1.38 11.19 11.13
C LEU A 176 -1.18 12.67 10.81
N ALA A 177 -2.04 13.25 9.97
CA ALA A 177 -1.96 14.65 9.60
C ALA A 177 -2.20 15.57 10.80
N LYS A 178 -1.60 16.76 10.74
CA LYS A 178 -1.77 17.82 11.72
C LYS A 178 -2.07 19.13 11.01
N SER A 179 -3.08 19.86 11.50
CA SER A 179 -3.45 21.15 10.91
C SER A 179 -2.31 22.15 11.01
N ALA A 180 -2.13 22.93 9.94
CA ALA A 180 -1.10 23.97 9.82
C ALA A 180 0.34 23.46 10.01
N THR A 181 0.65 22.25 9.55
CA THR A 181 2.01 21.70 9.57
C THR A 181 2.43 21.15 8.20
N GLY A 182 3.72 21.29 7.88
CA GLY A 182 4.35 20.69 6.70
C GLY A 182 5.19 19.44 7.01
N SER A 183 6.08 19.10 6.10
CA SER A 183 7.01 17.96 6.16
C SER A 183 7.94 18.01 7.38
N GLU A 184 8.39 19.20 7.80
CA GLU A 184 9.24 19.40 8.99
C GLU A 184 8.61 18.80 10.26
N TYR A 185 7.29 18.93 10.40
CA TYR A 185 6.58 18.35 11.54
C TYR A 185 6.64 16.82 11.53
N ALA A 186 6.47 16.20 10.36
CA ALA A 186 6.52 14.75 10.23
C ALA A 186 7.92 14.21 10.55
N VAL A 187 8.97 14.86 10.04
CA VAL A 187 10.37 14.52 10.39
C VAL A 187 10.57 14.60 11.90
N SER A 188 10.14 15.70 12.52
CA SER A 188 10.42 15.97 13.93
C SER A 188 9.60 15.13 14.91
N HIS A 189 8.42 14.65 14.53
CA HIS A 189 7.46 14.06 15.48
C HIS A 189 6.91 12.69 15.10
N LEU A 190 6.93 12.32 13.81
CA LEU A 190 6.18 11.15 13.33
C LEU A 190 7.06 9.99 12.87
N LEU A 191 8.35 10.19 12.59
CA LEU A 191 9.24 9.12 12.12
C LEU A 191 9.32 7.91 13.06
N GLU A 192 9.16 8.14 14.37
CA GLU A 192 9.14 7.08 15.39
C GLU A 192 7.75 6.50 15.68
N SER A 193 6.71 6.98 15.01
CA SER A 193 5.35 6.47 15.19
C SER A 193 5.27 4.99 14.77
N PRO A 194 4.81 4.08 15.65
CA PRO A 194 4.62 2.67 15.30
C PRO A 194 3.67 2.49 14.11
N MET A 195 2.64 3.34 14.00
CA MET A 195 1.69 3.32 12.88
C MET A 195 2.36 3.68 11.56
N LEU A 196 3.32 4.62 11.59
CA LEU A 196 4.06 4.99 10.38
C LEU A 196 5.09 3.91 10.02
N ARG A 197 5.84 3.40 11.01
CA ARG A 197 6.88 2.38 10.81
C ARG A 197 6.35 1.03 10.33
N SER A 198 5.09 0.71 10.62
CA SER A 198 4.41 -0.55 10.23
C SER A 198 3.47 -0.41 9.03
N ALA A 199 3.42 0.77 8.39
CA ALA A 199 2.59 0.99 7.22
C ALA A 199 3.03 0.14 6.01
N ASP A 200 2.09 -0.30 5.18
CA ASP A 200 2.38 -0.88 3.86
C ASP A 200 2.45 0.19 2.76
N LEU A 201 1.67 1.26 2.92
CA LEU A 201 1.64 2.45 2.07
C LEU A 201 1.66 3.70 2.95
N ILE A 202 2.46 4.68 2.56
CA ILE A 202 2.51 6.01 3.17
C ILE A 202 2.12 7.02 2.09
N ILE A 203 1.22 7.95 2.42
CA ILE A 203 0.82 9.04 1.53
C ILE A 203 1.27 10.35 2.16
N ILE A 204 1.97 11.19 1.39
CA ILE A 204 2.47 12.50 1.85
C ILE A 204 1.67 13.61 1.17
N ASP A 205 0.93 14.38 1.97
CA ASP A 205 0.06 15.48 1.55
C ASP A 205 0.43 16.78 2.29
N THR A 206 1.71 17.18 2.18
CA THR A 206 2.27 18.37 2.86
C THR A 206 2.58 19.52 1.90
N SER A 207 2.43 19.32 0.58
CA SER A 207 2.91 20.26 -0.44
C SER A 207 2.40 21.70 -0.30
N ILE A 208 1.11 21.88 0.02
CA ILE A 208 0.52 23.21 0.22
C ILE A 208 1.10 23.89 1.47
N ASN A 209 1.37 23.12 2.53
CA ASN A 209 1.95 23.65 3.76
C ASN A 209 3.43 23.99 3.57
N ASP A 210 4.20 23.09 2.96
CA ASP A 210 5.61 23.32 2.62
C ASP A 210 5.79 24.54 1.70
N TRP A 211 4.84 24.73 0.76
CA TRP A 211 4.76 25.91 -0.08
C TRP A 211 4.38 27.17 0.70
N ALA A 212 3.35 27.12 1.56
CA ALA A 212 2.93 28.27 2.35
C ALA A 212 4.02 28.75 3.32
N ASP A 213 4.77 27.84 3.92
CA ASP A 213 5.88 28.15 4.82
C ASP A 213 7.02 28.85 4.06
N TRP A 214 7.26 28.46 2.80
CA TRP A 214 8.20 29.16 1.92
C TRP A 214 7.81 30.64 1.67
N PHE A 215 6.51 30.94 1.54
CA PHE A 215 6.03 32.30 1.30
C PHE A 215 5.97 33.18 2.56
N ARG A 216 5.76 32.61 3.75
CA ARG A 216 5.56 33.38 4.98
C ARG A 216 6.83 34.04 5.50
N GLY A 217 8.02 33.58 5.10
CA GLY A 217 9.29 34.23 5.44
C GLY A 217 9.54 34.38 6.94
N ASP A 218 8.84 33.61 7.76
CA ASP A 218 8.84 33.68 9.23
C ASP A 218 10.08 33.01 9.87
N GLY A 219 11.10 32.71 9.05
CA GLY A 219 12.46 32.44 9.53
C GLY A 219 12.66 31.10 10.21
N ARG A 220 11.65 30.21 10.26
CA ARG A 220 11.84 28.80 10.63
C ARG A 220 12.15 27.93 9.42
N GLY A 221 11.56 28.25 8.27
CA GLY A 221 12.05 27.83 6.96
C GLY A 221 13.01 28.89 6.41
N SER A 222 14.32 28.65 6.49
CA SER A 222 15.24 29.28 5.52
C SER A 222 14.72 28.95 4.10
N LYS A 223 15.04 29.74 3.07
CA LYS A 223 14.60 29.48 1.68
C LYS A 223 14.92 28.07 1.13
N GLY A 224 15.63 27.22 1.87
CA GLY A 224 15.82 25.78 1.62
C GLY A 224 15.15 24.81 2.61
N GLY A 225 14.69 25.25 3.79
CA GLY A 225 14.29 24.36 4.88
C GLY A 225 13.07 23.46 4.62
N SER A 226 12.09 23.91 3.83
CA SER A 226 10.91 23.09 3.52
C SER A 226 11.21 22.01 2.47
N THR A 227 11.99 22.34 1.44
CA THR A 227 12.48 21.35 0.46
C THR A 227 13.39 20.32 1.13
N ASP A 228 14.29 20.77 2.00
CA ASP A 228 15.20 19.90 2.74
C ASP A 228 14.44 18.94 3.68
N SER A 229 13.38 19.42 4.33
CA SER A 229 12.54 18.60 5.22
C SER A 229 11.75 17.55 4.45
N TYR A 230 11.21 17.89 3.27
CA TYR A 230 10.50 16.94 2.43
C TYR A 230 11.44 15.85 1.90
N ASP A 231 12.62 16.24 1.41
CA ASP A 231 13.62 15.29 0.91
C ASP A 231 14.12 14.36 2.02
N LEU A 232 14.40 14.91 3.21
CA LEU A 232 14.77 14.12 4.38
C LEU A 232 13.64 13.15 4.78
N LEU A 233 12.39 13.62 4.81
CA LEU A 233 11.23 12.79 5.09
C LEU A 233 11.16 11.61 4.12
N VAL A 234 11.24 11.86 2.81
CA VAL A 234 11.18 10.80 1.79
C VAL A 234 12.35 9.82 1.95
N GLN A 235 13.56 10.31 2.19
CA GLN A 235 14.74 9.45 2.41
C GLN A 235 14.56 8.52 3.61
N GLU A 236 14.10 9.05 4.75
CA GLU A 236 13.84 8.28 5.96
C GLU A 236 12.74 7.23 5.73
N LEU A 237 11.61 7.62 5.13
CA LEU A 237 10.49 6.71 4.85
C LEU A 237 10.88 5.58 3.90
N ILE A 238 11.70 5.87 2.88
CA ILE A 238 12.21 4.86 1.96
C ILE A 238 13.13 3.86 2.69
N GLY A 239 13.82 4.31 3.73
CA GLY A 239 14.70 3.50 4.58
C GLY A 239 13.99 2.62 5.62
N PHE A 240 12.67 2.70 5.75
CA PHE A 240 11.93 1.92 6.74
C PHE A 240 12.09 0.41 6.53
N PRO A 241 12.17 -0.38 7.63
CA PRO A 241 12.50 -1.81 7.56
C PRO A 241 11.44 -2.63 6.80
N HIS A 242 10.18 -2.20 6.82
CA HIS A 242 9.09 -2.86 6.10
C HIS A 242 9.00 -2.45 4.62
N SER A 243 9.83 -1.50 4.18
CA SER A 243 9.89 -0.98 2.80
C SER A 243 8.50 -0.60 2.27
N PRO A 244 7.80 0.35 2.94
CA PRO A 244 6.49 0.81 2.50
C PRO A 244 6.56 1.42 1.10
N ALA A 245 5.46 1.36 0.36
CA ALA A 245 5.23 2.28 -0.74
C ALA A 245 5.10 3.70 -0.16
N VAL A 246 5.71 4.69 -0.81
CA VAL A 246 5.67 6.11 -0.43
C VAL A 246 5.30 6.90 -1.67
#